data_AF-A0A091FF24-F1
#
_entry.id   AF-A0A091FF24-F1
#
_cell.length_a   1.000
_cell.length_b   1.000
_cell.length_c   1.000
_cell.angle_alpha   90.00
_cell.angle_beta   90.00
_cell.angle_gamma   90.00
#
_symmetry.space_group_name_H-M   'P 1'
#
loop_
_entity.id
_entity.type
_entity.pdbx_description
1 polymer ?
#
loop_
_entity_poly.entity_id
_entity_poly.type
_entity_poly.pdbx_seq_one_letter_code
_entity_poly.pdbx_strand_id
1 'polypeptide(L)'
;MVKRIRDFCGDIKVNFWLIFAVSLNLAAGAYYIKFNPALFKSLNHSLVQNWFIQYGQYQPGQSWWIVLLFVLAFFLGLNTFVCACKRIAQLWPQRKQSGFRAFSVKISPSLIHLCFVIILAGHFFSLIAVDEQNVPVTLNQQIVLPRGNSIEVVSREIEHYTTPVVFEGALKQCSVVLKLQSPQKSETRDLRVLNPIYWQGMSIHLDVFTKKHSQEKAASPELKLVIKKDPGVALVIMCFAILCLLLFWYFPQRKKT
;
A
#
# COMPACT_ATOMS: atom_id res chain seq x y z
N MET A 1 6.21 -36.77 -10.22
CA MET A 1 5.40 -35.60 -10.64
C MET A 1 5.83 -34.31 -9.93
N VAL A 2 5.94 -34.30 -8.59
CA VAL A 2 6.33 -33.12 -7.78
C VAL A 2 7.67 -32.48 -8.19
N LYS A 3 8.71 -33.28 -8.49
CA LYS A 3 10.02 -32.75 -8.95
C LYS A 3 9.90 -31.99 -10.29
N ARG A 4 9.15 -32.54 -11.26
CA ARG A 4 8.93 -31.90 -12.58
C ARG A 4 8.18 -30.59 -12.47
N ILE A 5 7.13 -30.52 -11.65
CA ILE A 5 6.36 -29.29 -11.41
C ILE A 5 7.26 -28.23 -10.77
N ARG A 6 8.04 -28.61 -9.75
CA ARG A 6 8.99 -27.70 -9.09
C ARG A 6 10.07 -27.19 -10.05
N ASP A 7 10.59 -28.05 -10.93
CA ASP A 7 11.64 -27.65 -11.87
C ASP A 7 11.08 -26.75 -12.99
N PHE A 8 9.85 -26.96 -13.44
CA PHE A 8 9.16 -26.06 -14.36
C PHE A 8 8.82 -24.71 -13.70
N CYS A 9 8.24 -24.72 -12.50
CA CYS A 9 7.96 -23.50 -11.73
C CYS A 9 9.24 -22.75 -11.31
N GLY A 10 10.40 -23.39 -11.35
CA GLY A 10 11.69 -22.80 -11.04
C GLY A 10 12.51 -22.38 -12.27
N ASP A 11 11.93 -22.40 -13.48
CA ASP A 11 12.63 -22.08 -14.72
C ASP A 11 12.71 -20.55 -14.93
N ILE A 12 13.90 -20.08 -15.27
CA ILE A 12 14.21 -18.69 -15.60
C ILE A 12 13.47 -18.27 -16.89
N LYS A 13 13.28 -19.17 -17.86
CA LYS A 13 12.54 -18.88 -19.09
C LYS A 13 11.08 -18.54 -18.80
N VAL A 14 10.46 -19.30 -17.89
CA VAL A 14 9.09 -19.05 -17.43
C VAL A 14 9.02 -17.68 -16.76
N ASN A 15 9.98 -17.34 -15.90
CA ASN A 15 10.04 -16.03 -15.27
C ASN A 15 10.12 -14.88 -16.29
N PHE A 16 10.97 -15.01 -17.31
CA PHE A 16 11.10 -14.00 -18.37
C PHE A 16 9.76 -13.75 -19.08
N TRP A 17 9.07 -14.81 -19.51
CA TRP A 17 7.78 -14.69 -20.18
C TRP A 17 6.67 -14.17 -19.26
N LEU A 18 6.69 -14.53 -17.97
CA LEU A 18 5.75 -14.00 -16.98
C LEU A 18 5.95 -12.50 -16.78
N ILE A 19 7.19 -12.03 -16.64
CA ILE A 19 7.48 -10.60 -16.53
C ILE A 19 7.00 -9.86 -17.78
N PHE A 20 7.32 -10.38 -18.97
CA PHE A 20 6.87 -9.80 -20.23
C PHE A 20 5.34 -9.74 -20.34
N ALA A 21 4.64 -10.81 -19.99
CA ALA A 21 3.18 -10.86 -19.99
C ALA A 21 2.57 -9.88 -18.98
N VAL A 22 3.12 -9.77 -17.77
CA VAL A 22 2.70 -8.78 -16.77
C VAL A 22 2.91 -7.37 -17.30
N SER A 23 4.05 -7.07 -17.93
CA SER A 23 4.32 -5.76 -18.52
C SER A 23 3.30 -5.39 -19.61
N LEU A 24 2.99 -6.32 -20.52
CA LEU A 24 1.97 -6.10 -21.55
C LEU A 24 0.58 -5.90 -20.93
N ASN A 25 0.22 -6.69 -19.92
CA ASN A 25 -1.07 -6.57 -19.25
C ASN A 25 -1.21 -5.24 -18.49
N LEU A 26 -0.14 -4.76 -17.84
CA LEU A 26 -0.12 -3.44 -17.21
C LEU A 26 -0.25 -2.31 -18.24
N ALA A 27 0.38 -2.43 -19.41
CA ALA A 27 0.21 -1.48 -20.50
C ALA A 27 -1.23 -1.43 -21.02
N ALA A 28 -1.87 -2.60 -21.18
CA ALA A 28 -3.28 -2.70 -21.52
C ALA A 28 -4.17 -2.07 -20.43
N GLY A 29 -3.89 -2.35 -19.15
CA GLY A 29 -4.61 -1.73 -18.03
C GLY A 29 -4.51 -0.21 -18.01
N ALA A 30 -3.31 0.34 -18.24
CA ALA A 30 -3.10 1.78 -18.35
C ALA A 30 -3.93 2.40 -19.50
N TYR A 31 -4.02 1.71 -20.63
CA TYR A 31 -4.90 2.11 -21.73
C TYR A 31 -6.37 2.13 -21.30
N TYR A 32 -6.90 1.04 -20.73
CA TYR A 32 -8.31 0.98 -20.30
C TYR A 32 -8.67 2.03 -19.24
N ILE A 33 -7.79 2.26 -18.27
CA ILE A 33 -7.97 3.30 -17.24
C ILE A 33 -8.06 4.68 -17.86
N LYS A 34 -7.19 4.99 -18.84
CA LYS A 34 -7.17 6.29 -19.51
C LYS A 34 -8.47 6.58 -20.27
N PHE A 35 -9.02 5.57 -20.95
CA PHE A 35 -10.21 5.76 -21.79
C PHE A 35 -11.54 5.56 -21.04
N ASN A 36 -11.54 4.93 -19.86
CA ASN A 36 -12.76 4.69 -19.08
C ASN A 36 -12.59 5.16 -17.61
N PRO A 37 -12.22 6.43 -17.37
CA PRO A 37 -11.89 6.91 -16.03
C PRO A 37 -13.07 6.80 -15.04
N ALA A 38 -14.31 6.95 -15.52
CA ALA A 38 -15.50 6.83 -14.68
C ALA A 38 -15.65 5.43 -14.07
N LEU A 39 -15.31 4.37 -14.81
CA LEU A 39 -15.38 2.98 -14.34
C LEU A 39 -14.32 2.67 -13.29
N PHE A 40 -13.08 3.13 -13.54
CA PHE A 40 -11.93 2.78 -12.70
C PHE A 40 -11.67 3.72 -11.53
N LYS A 41 -12.27 4.93 -11.50
CA LYS A 41 -12.09 5.89 -10.39
C LYS A 41 -12.55 5.32 -9.04
N SER A 42 -13.61 4.52 -9.02
CA SER A 42 -14.13 3.88 -7.81
C SER A 42 -13.14 2.87 -7.21
N LEU A 43 -12.27 2.25 -8.02
CA LEU A 43 -11.26 1.29 -7.57
C LEU A 43 -10.29 1.88 -6.54
N ASN A 44 -10.10 3.20 -6.54
CA ASN A 44 -9.25 3.89 -5.56
C ASN A 44 -9.86 3.98 -4.15
N HIS A 45 -11.16 3.74 -4.01
CA HIS A 45 -11.92 3.93 -2.78
C HIS A 45 -12.72 2.69 -2.37
N SER A 46 -12.54 1.58 -3.05
CA SER A 46 -13.26 0.33 -2.79
C SER A 46 -12.32 -0.85 -2.88
N LEU A 47 -12.55 -1.86 -2.04
CA LEU A 47 -11.89 -3.15 -2.14
C LEU A 47 -12.08 -3.75 -3.53
N VAL A 48 -11.05 -4.41 -4.05
CA VAL A 48 -11.06 -4.91 -5.44
C VAL A 48 -12.18 -5.91 -5.70
N GLN A 49 -12.51 -6.77 -4.73
CA GLN A 49 -13.61 -7.72 -4.84
C GLN A 49 -14.98 -7.02 -4.86
N ASN A 50 -15.17 -5.98 -4.05
CA ASN A 50 -16.42 -5.22 -4.00
C ASN A 50 -16.60 -4.47 -5.32
N TRP A 51 -15.53 -3.84 -5.81
CA TRP A 51 -15.51 -3.19 -7.11
C TRP A 51 -15.85 -4.17 -8.24
N PHE A 52 -15.28 -5.38 -8.22
CA PHE A 52 -15.51 -6.37 -9.26
C PHE A 52 -16.97 -6.82 -9.30
N ILE A 53 -17.57 -7.07 -8.12
CA ILE A 53 -19.00 -7.45 -8.02
C ILE A 53 -19.91 -6.28 -8.41
N GLN A 54 -19.59 -5.05 -8.04
CA GLN A 54 -20.47 -3.91 -8.31
C GLN A 54 -20.36 -3.40 -9.75
N TYR A 55 -19.16 -3.39 -10.34
CA TYR A 55 -18.88 -2.74 -11.61
C TYR A 55 -18.19 -3.68 -12.61
N GLY A 56 -17.14 -4.37 -12.17
CA GLY A 56 -16.25 -5.14 -13.06
C GLY A 56 -16.94 -6.26 -13.83
N GLN A 57 -17.83 -7.03 -13.17
CA GLN A 57 -18.51 -8.18 -13.78
C GLN A 57 -19.49 -7.79 -14.89
N TYR A 58 -20.03 -6.57 -14.86
CA TYR A 58 -20.98 -6.09 -15.87
C TYR A 58 -20.28 -5.53 -17.11
N GLN A 59 -18.96 -5.32 -17.06
CA GLN A 59 -18.14 -4.81 -18.17
C GLN A 59 -16.87 -5.66 -18.39
N PRO A 60 -17.01 -6.97 -18.66
CA PRO A 60 -15.86 -7.89 -18.76
C PRO A 60 -14.87 -7.49 -19.85
N GLY A 61 -15.36 -6.91 -20.95
CA GLY A 61 -14.50 -6.41 -22.04
C GLY A 61 -13.54 -5.30 -21.62
N GLN A 62 -13.84 -4.56 -20.54
CA GLN A 62 -12.98 -3.50 -20.01
C GLN A 62 -12.23 -3.93 -18.74
N SER A 63 -12.75 -4.89 -17.98
CA SER A 63 -12.21 -5.28 -16.67
C SER A 63 -11.32 -6.55 -16.68
N TRP A 64 -11.30 -7.31 -17.78
CA TRP A 64 -10.57 -8.60 -17.87
C TRP A 64 -9.08 -8.51 -17.48
N TRP A 65 -8.42 -7.39 -17.79
CA TRP A 65 -7.00 -7.18 -17.53
C TRP A 65 -6.66 -7.20 -16.02
N ILE A 66 -7.61 -6.82 -15.15
CA ILE A 66 -7.44 -6.87 -13.70
C ILE A 66 -7.40 -8.32 -13.24
N VAL A 67 -8.34 -9.14 -13.71
CA VAL A 67 -8.37 -10.58 -13.38
C VAL A 67 -7.12 -11.26 -13.91
N LEU A 68 -6.73 -10.97 -15.16
CA LEU A 68 -5.50 -11.49 -15.73
C LEU A 68 -4.26 -11.02 -14.94
N LEU A 69 -4.25 -9.77 -14.45
CA LEU A 69 -3.15 -9.26 -13.63
C LEU A 69 -2.97 -10.10 -12.37
N PHE A 70 -4.04 -10.42 -11.65
CA PHE A 70 -3.96 -11.25 -10.44
C PHE A 70 -3.45 -12.66 -10.76
N VAL A 71 -3.94 -13.27 -11.84
CA VAL A 71 -3.48 -14.60 -12.27
C VAL A 71 -1.99 -14.58 -12.61
N LEU A 72 -1.55 -13.62 -13.45
CA LEU A 72 -0.15 -13.49 -13.84
C LEU A 72 0.76 -13.16 -12.65
N ALA A 73 0.35 -12.24 -11.77
CA ALA A 73 1.09 -11.87 -10.58
C ALA A 73 1.22 -13.06 -9.60
N PHE A 74 0.18 -13.88 -9.46
CA PHE A 74 0.23 -15.10 -8.66
C PHE A 74 1.28 -16.08 -9.21
N PHE A 75 1.27 -16.36 -10.51
CA PHE A 75 2.27 -17.25 -11.12
C PHE A 75 3.68 -16.68 -11.07
N LEU A 76 3.85 -15.37 -11.27
CA LEU A 76 5.14 -14.69 -11.12
C LEU A 76 5.67 -14.80 -9.69
N GLY A 77 4.81 -14.57 -8.69
CA GLY A 77 5.16 -14.72 -7.28
C GLY A 77 5.56 -16.15 -6.93
N LEU A 78 4.80 -17.15 -7.38
CA LEU A 78 5.10 -18.57 -7.17
C LEU A 78 6.42 -18.97 -7.83
N ASN A 79 6.65 -18.57 -9.08
CA ASN A 79 7.89 -18.86 -9.78
C ASN A 79 9.09 -18.23 -9.05
N THR A 80 8.98 -16.95 -8.71
CA THR A 80 10.03 -16.20 -8.00
C THR A 80 10.36 -16.85 -6.65
N PHE A 81 9.33 -17.26 -5.90
CA PHE A 81 9.48 -17.95 -4.62
C PHE A 81 10.20 -19.29 -4.78
N VAL A 82 9.76 -20.15 -5.70
CA VAL A 82 10.39 -21.46 -5.93
C VAL A 82 11.84 -21.31 -6.38
N CYS A 83 12.13 -20.38 -7.29
CA CYS A 83 13.49 -20.05 -7.73
C CYS A 83 14.37 -19.62 -6.56
N ALA A 84 13.88 -18.70 -5.72
CA ALA A 84 14.61 -18.18 -4.57
C ALA A 84 14.89 -19.29 -3.54
N CYS A 85 13.88 -20.09 -3.18
CA CYS A 85 14.04 -21.21 -2.25
C CYS A 85 15.03 -22.28 -2.77
N LYS A 86 14.96 -22.63 -4.06
CA LYS A 86 15.88 -23.59 -4.69
C LYS A 86 17.32 -23.10 -4.59
N ARG A 87 17.56 -21.82 -4.90
CA ARG A 87 18.89 -21.21 -4.83
C ARG A 87 19.40 -21.11 -3.39
N ILE A 88 18.55 -20.72 -2.44
CA ILE A 88 18.92 -20.70 -1.01
C ILE A 88 19.31 -22.09 -0.54
N ALA A 89 18.52 -23.12 -0.86
CA ALA A 89 18.81 -24.51 -0.49
C ALA A 89 20.14 -25.02 -1.09
N GLN A 90 20.49 -24.59 -2.31
CA GLN A 90 21.77 -24.94 -2.94
C GLN A 90 22.97 -24.23 -2.30
N LEU A 91 22.80 -22.96 -1.91
CA LEU A 91 23.88 -22.17 -1.31
C LEU A 91 24.09 -22.50 0.18
N TRP A 92 23.04 -22.91 0.89
CA TRP A 92 23.07 -23.11 2.34
C TRP A 92 24.18 -24.04 2.85
N PRO A 93 24.46 -25.20 2.21
CA PRO A 93 25.56 -26.08 2.64
C PRO A 93 26.95 -25.43 2.50
N GLN A 94 27.10 -24.52 1.53
CA GLN A 94 28.37 -23.84 1.25
C GLN A 94 28.71 -22.74 2.27
N ARG A 95 27.80 -22.44 3.22
CA ARG A 95 27.98 -21.38 4.24
C ARG A 95 29.22 -21.57 5.12
N LYS A 96 29.62 -22.81 5.37
CA LYS A 96 30.78 -23.13 6.22
C LYS A 96 32.11 -23.05 5.47
N GLN A 97 32.07 -23.20 4.14
CA GLN A 97 33.25 -23.23 3.28
C GLN A 97 33.55 -21.85 2.68
N SER A 98 32.51 -21.05 2.42
CA SER A 98 32.65 -19.66 1.97
C SER A 98 32.71 -18.73 3.19
N GLY A 99 33.67 -17.81 3.23
CA GLY A 99 33.67 -16.74 4.25
C GLY A 99 32.35 -15.96 4.25
N PHE A 100 31.92 -15.48 5.43
CA PHE A 100 30.61 -14.83 5.65
C PHE A 100 30.28 -13.77 4.58
N ARG A 101 31.25 -12.94 4.21
CA ARG A 101 31.10 -11.88 3.20
C ARG A 101 30.76 -12.44 1.81
N ALA A 102 31.51 -13.43 1.34
CA ALA A 102 31.29 -14.06 0.03
C ALA A 102 29.94 -14.80 -0.01
N PHE A 103 29.58 -15.49 1.08
CA PHE A 103 28.27 -16.13 1.20
C PHE A 103 27.13 -15.11 1.19
N SER A 104 27.24 -14.02 1.97
CA SER A 104 26.27 -12.94 2.04
C SER A 104 25.96 -12.35 0.65
N VAL A 105 26.99 -12.01 -0.14
CA VAL A 105 26.80 -11.50 -1.51
C VAL A 105 26.08 -12.49 -2.42
N LYS A 106 26.37 -13.79 -2.31
CA LYS A 106 25.74 -14.83 -3.14
C LYS A 106 24.26 -15.05 -2.80
N ILE A 107 23.89 -14.95 -1.51
CA ILE A 107 22.52 -15.19 -1.04
C ILE A 107 21.64 -13.95 -1.16
N SER A 108 22.20 -12.73 -1.09
CA SER A 108 21.45 -11.46 -1.13
C SER A 108 20.42 -11.39 -2.27
N PRO A 109 20.71 -11.73 -3.54
CA PRO A 109 19.70 -11.70 -4.60
C PRO A 109 18.46 -12.57 -4.32
N SER A 110 18.65 -13.72 -3.65
CA SER A 110 17.54 -14.60 -3.30
C SER A 110 16.69 -14.02 -2.17
N LEU A 111 17.33 -13.37 -1.19
CA LEU A 111 16.62 -12.67 -0.10
C LEU A 111 15.85 -11.45 -0.62
N ILE A 112 16.44 -10.70 -1.56
CA ILE A 112 15.79 -9.60 -2.29
C ILE A 112 14.51 -10.11 -2.98
N HIS A 113 14.59 -11.24 -3.70
CA HIS A 113 13.42 -11.84 -4.35
C HIS A 113 12.33 -12.25 -3.36
N LEU A 114 12.70 -12.85 -2.23
CA LEU A 114 11.73 -13.20 -1.18
C LEU A 114 11.06 -11.94 -0.58
N CYS A 115 11.85 -10.89 -0.31
CA CYS A 115 11.29 -9.62 0.16
C CYS A 115 10.29 -9.04 -0.86
N PHE A 116 10.63 -9.07 -2.16
CA PHE A 116 9.73 -8.63 -3.23
C PHE A 116 8.41 -9.41 -3.25
N VAL A 117 8.46 -10.75 -3.15
CA VAL A 117 7.25 -11.58 -3.10
C VAL A 117 6.40 -11.26 -1.87
N ILE A 118 7.02 -11.05 -0.71
CA ILE A 118 6.30 -10.70 0.52
C ILE A 118 5.68 -9.31 0.42
N ILE A 119 6.37 -8.33 -0.17
CA ILE A 119 5.83 -6.99 -0.45
C ILE A 119 4.61 -7.08 -1.36
N LEU A 120 4.70 -7.87 -2.44
CA LEU A 120 3.58 -8.07 -3.37
C LEU A 120 2.38 -8.72 -2.66
N ALA A 121 2.63 -9.70 -1.79
CA ALA A 121 1.59 -10.32 -0.96
C ALA A 121 0.97 -9.31 0.04
N GLY A 122 1.78 -8.43 0.62
CA GLY A 122 1.33 -7.35 1.48
C GLY A 122 0.40 -6.39 0.74
N HIS A 123 0.77 -5.94 -0.46
CA HIS A 123 -0.11 -5.14 -1.32
C HIS A 123 -1.39 -5.86 -1.69
N PHE A 124 -1.32 -7.16 -2.03
CA PHE A 124 -2.50 -7.96 -2.28
C PHE A 124 -3.44 -7.99 -1.06
N PHE A 125 -2.89 -8.16 0.14
CA PHE A 125 -3.68 -8.14 1.37
C PHE A 125 -4.33 -6.78 1.61
N SER A 126 -3.63 -5.68 1.37
CA SER A 126 -4.19 -4.33 1.43
C SER A 126 -5.36 -4.15 0.44
N LEU A 127 -5.29 -4.73 -0.76
CA LEU A 127 -6.36 -4.62 -1.77
C LEU A 127 -7.65 -5.35 -1.39
N ILE A 128 -7.57 -6.40 -0.56
CA ILE A 128 -8.72 -7.24 -0.22
C ILE A 128 -9.24 -7.07 1.21
N ALA A 129 -8.40 -6.59 2.13
CA ALA A 129 -8.70 -6.62 3.57
C ALA A 129 -8.62 -5.26 4.26
N VAL A 130 -8.42 -4.16 3.52
CA VAL A 130 -8.46 -2.81 4.09
C VAL A 130 -9.88 -2.47 4.54
N ASP A 131 -9.98 -2.02 5.78
CA ASP A 131 -11.17 -1.33 6.29
C ASP A 131 -10.88 0.18 6.27
N GLU A 132 -11.58 0.90 5.39
CA GLU A 132 -11.46 2.34 5.23
C GLU A 132 -12.82 3.00 5.47
N GLN A 133 -12.85 3.96 6.39
CA GLN A 133 -14.01 4.79 6.65
C GLN A 133 -13.65 6.26 6.45
N ASN A 134 -14.44 6.94 5.62
CA ASN A 134 -14.29 8.35 5.30
C ASN A 134 -15.47 9.11 5.90
N VAL A 135 -15.24 9.83 7.01
CA VAL A 135 -16.29 10.50 7.77
C VAL A 135 -16.06 12.01 7.73
N PRO A 136 -17.08 12.85 7.43
CA PRO A 136 -16.93 14.30 7.52
C PRO A 136 -16.63 14.71 8.97
N VAL A 137 -15.73 15.68 9.16
CA VAL A 137 -15.45 16.22 10.49
C VAL A 137 -16.63 17.10 10.92
N THR A 138 -17.45 16.62 11.86
CA THR A 138 -18.43 17.45 12.57
C THR A 138 -18.13 17.50 14.06
N LEU A 139 -18.20 18.70 14.66
CA LEU A 139 -17.91 18.91 16.08
C LEU A 139 -18.86 18.10 16.97
N ASN A 140 -18.32 17.51 18.03
CA ASN A 140 -19.02 16.64 18.99
C ASN A 140 -19.64 15.38 18.35
N GLN A 141 -19.28 15.06 17.11
CA GLN A 141 -19.71 13.82 16.48
C GLN A 141 -18.90 12.67 17.08
N GLN A 142 -19.61 11.67 17.59
CA GLN A 142 -19.02 10.41 18.01
C GLN A 142 -19.10 9.39 16.87
N ILE A 143 -17.94 8.92 16.44
CA ILE A 143 -17.77 7.89 15.42
C ILE A 143 -17.54 6.57 16.13
N VAL A 144 -18.47 5.63 15.98
CA VAL A 144 -18.36 4.29 16.57
C VAL A 144 -17.47 3.41 15.69
N LEU A 145 -16.44 2.85 16.29
CA LEU A 145 -15.47 1.96 15.66
C LEU A 145 -15.65 0.51 16.13
N PRO A 146 -15.12 -0.47 15.37
CA PRO A 146 -15.14 -1.87 15.79
C PRO A 146 -14.53 -2.08 17.19
N ARG A 147 -15.05 -3.09 17.90
CA ARG A 147 -14.60 -3.51 19.25
C ARG A 147 -14.90 -2.49 20.36
N GLY A 148 -15.98 -1.70 20.22
CA GLY A 148 -16.42 -0.75 21.25
C GLY A 148 -15.51 0.46 21.41
N ASN A 149 -14.69 0.73 20.38
CA ASN A 149 -13.89 1.94 20.31
C ASN A 149 -14.75 3.09 19.78
N SER A 150 -14.44 4.32 20.16
CA SER A 150 -15.06 5.49 19.54
C SER A 150 -14.10 6.66 19.43
N ILE A 151 -14.36 7.52 18.45
CA ILE A 151 -13.64 8.76 18.22
C ILE A 151 -14.63 9.90 18.31
N GLU A 152 -14.35 10.88 19.15
CA GLU A 152 -15.13 12.11 19.25
C GLU A 152 -14.29 13.29 18.77
N VAL A 153 -14.87 14.11 17.90
CA VAL A 153 -14.25 15.36 17.42
C VAL A 153 -14.52 16.47 18.44
N VAL A 154 -13.49 16.88 19.17
CA VAL A 154 -13.63 17.86 20.26
C VAL A 154 -13.54 19.29 19.73
N SER A 155 -12.52 19.56 18.92
CA SER A 155 -12.31 20.89 18.34
C SER A 155 -11.73 20.79 16.94
N ARG A 156 -11.87 21.88 16.21
CA ARG A 156 -11.40 22.05 14.84
C ARG A 156 -10.76 23.42 14.73
N GLU A 157 -9.52 23.45 14.25
CA GLU A 157 -8.75 24.66 14.03
C GLU A 157 -8.29 24.73 12.57
N ILE A 158 -8.41 25.91 11.97
CA ILE A 158 -8.02 26.17 10.59
C ILE A 158 -7.11 27.40 10.60
N GLU A 159 -5.82 27.18 10.37
CA GLU A 159 -4.84 28.25 10.26
C GLU A 159 -4.70 28.67 8.80
N HIS A 160 -4.72 29.98 8.56
CA HIS A 160 -4.40 30.59 7.27
C HIS A 160 -3.09 31.37 7.38
N TYR A 161 -2.38 31.52 6.26
CA TYR A 161 -1.21 32.37 6.19
C TYR A 161 -1.64 33.83 6.34
N THR A 162 -0.98 34.54 7.26
CA THR A 162 -1.07 35.99 7.41
C THR A 162 0.13 36.69 6.79
N THR A 163 1.26 35.98 6.68
CA THR A 163 2.49 36.46 6.04
C THR A 163 3.21 35.30 5.34
N PRO A 164 3.94 35.54 4.24
CA PRO A 164 4.03 36.80 3.47
C PRO A 164 2.75 37.10 2.68
N VAL A 165 2.54 38.37 2.29
CA VAL A 165 1.31 38.87 1.60
C VAL A 165 0.93 38.03 0.37
N VAL A 166 1.92 37.47 -0.33
CA VAL A 166 1.71 36.59 -1.50
C VAL A 166 0.85 35.35 -1.18
N PHE A 167 0.89 34.88 0.08
CA PHE A 167 0.12 33.74 0.54
C PHE A 167 -1.02 34.14 1.49
N GLU A 168 -1.31 35.42 1.65
CA GLU A 168 -2.33 35.87 2.61
C GLU A 168 -3.70 35.25 2.31
N GLY A 169 -4.32 34.67 3.33
CA GLY A 169 -5.60 33.95 3.21
C GLY A 169 -5.48 32.55 2.62
N ALA A 170 -4.29 32.11 2.19
CA ALA A 170 -4.08 30.71 1.81
C ALA A 170 -4.13 29.80 3.04
N LEU A 171 -4.64 28.58 2.87
CA LEU A 171 -4.67 27.59 3.94
C LEU A 171 -3.24 27.21 4.35
N LYS A 172 -2.91 27.39 5.63
CA LYS A 172 -1.62 27.03 6.22
C LYS A 172 -1.68 25.64 6.83
N GLN A 173 -2.65 25.39 7.69
CA GLN A 173 -2.77 24.13 8.42
C GLN A 173 -4.22 23.89 8.84
N CYS A 174 -4.64 22.62 8.89
CA CYS A 174 -5.84 22.21 9.60
C CYS A 174 -5.45 21.23 10.71
N SER A 175 -6.07 21.42 11.87
CA SER A 175 -5.86 20.60 13.06
C SER A 175 -7.22 20.24 13.66
N VAL A 176 -7.33 19.03 14.17
CA VAL A 176 -8.54 18.51 14.81
C VAL A 176 -8.13 17.80 16.09
N VAL A 177 -8.72 18.20 17.21
CA VAL A 177 -8.50 17.49 18.47
C VAL A 177 -9.50 16.35 18.57
N LEU A 178 -8.97 15.13 18.65
CA LEU A 178 -9.74 13.90 18.76
C LEU A 178 -9.66 13.36 20.19
N LYS A 179 -10.80 12.99 20.75
CA LYS A 179 -10.89 12.18 21.96
C LYS A 179 -11.10 10.72 21.54
N LEU A 180 -10.08 9.92 21.77
CA LEU A 180 -10.04 8.50 21.44
C LEU A 180 -10.47 7.72 22.68
N GLN A 181 -11.55 6.94 22.57
CA GLN A 181 -12.12 6.17 23.65
C GLN A 181 -12.02 4.68 23.34
N SER A 182 -11.28 3.94 24.17
CA SER A 182 -11.35 2.48 24.23
C SER A 182 -12.12 2.05 25.47
N PRO A 183 -12.55 0.78 25.58
CA PRO A 183 -13.23 0.26 26.77
C PRO A 183 -12.44 0.44 28.08
N GLN A 184 -11.14 0.69 28.00
CA GLN A 184 -10.22 0.74 29.15
C GLN A 184 -9.58 2.12 29.34
N LYS A 185 -9.56 2.99 28.33
CA LYS A 185 -8.82 4.25 28.37
C LYS A 185 -9.41 5.30 27.43
N SER A 186 -9.49 6.54 27.90
CA SER A 186 -9.73 7.72 27.07
C SER A 186 -8.44 8.52 26.94
N GLU A 187 -8.07 8.92 25.73
CA GLU A 187 -6.94 9.82 25.49
C GLU A 187 -7.31 10.89 24.45
N THR A 188 -6.79 12.10 24.64
CA THR A 188 -6.99 13.19 23.68
C THR A 188 -5.73 13.37 22.88
N ARG A 189 -5.85 13.46 21.55
CA ARG A 189 -4.73 13.64 20.63
C ARG A 189 -5.05 14.68 19.57
N ASP A 190 -4.04 15.48 19.22
CA ASP A 190 -4.10 16.45 18.14
C ASP A 190 -3.79 15.75 16.80
N LEU A 191 -4.72 15.84 15.84
CA LEU A 191 -4.59 15.31 14.50
C LEU A 191 -4.37 16.45 13.53
N ARG A 192 -3.31 16.35 12.73
CA ARG A 192 -2.88 17.38 11.79
C ARG A 192 -2.79 16.83 10.38
N VAL A 193 -2.99 17.69 9.38
CA VAL A 193 -2.68 17.35 7.98
C VAL A 193 -1.20 16.92 7.91
N LEU A 194 -0.92 15.78 7.25
CA LEU A 194 0.39 15.11 7.17
C LEU A 194 0.98 14.56 8.48
N ASN A 195 0.28 14.65 9.61
CA ASN A 195 0.68 14.07 10.89
C ASN A 195 -0.41 13.11 11.38
N PRO A 196 -0.48 11.88 10.83
CA PRO A 196 -1.51 10.93 11.19
C PRO A 196 -1.30 10.35 12.58
N ILE A 197 -2.41 9.96 13.21
CA ILE A 197 -2.39 9.27 14.51
C ILE A 197 -2.51 7.77 14.28
N TYR A 198 -1.61 7.01 14.92
CA TYR A 198 -1.73 5.55 15.01
C TYR A 198 -2.32 5.16 16.36
N TRP A 199 -3.42 4.44 16.34
CA TRP A 199 -4.17 4.05 17.54
C TRP A 199 -4.87 2.71 17.35
N GLN A 200 -4.64 1.75 18.27
CA GLN A 200 -5.27 0.42 18.27
C GLN A 200 -5.15 -0.34 16.91
N GLY A 201 -4.02 -0.15 16.21
CA GLY A 201 -3.77 -0.76 14.89
C GLY A 201 -4.49 -0.08 13.72
N MET A 202 -5.12 1.07 13.95
CA MET A 202 -5.71 1.95 12.94
C MET A 202 -4.83 3.18 12.73
N SER A 203 -4.79 3.68 11.51
CA SER A 203 -4.23 4.98 11.16
C SER A 203 -5.37 5.94 10.87
N ILE A 204 -5.36 7.09 11.53
CA ILE A 204 -6.35 8.16 11.37
C ILE A 204 -5.65 9.32 10.68
N HIS A 205 -6.17 9.72 9.52
CA HIS A 205 -5.64 10.82 8.73
C HIS A 205 -6.68 11.93 8.60
N LEU A 206 -6.21 13.17 8.51
CA LEU A 206 -7.03 14.34 8.21
C LEU A 206 -6.83 14.72 6.75
N ASP A 207 -7.92 14.72 6.00
CA ASP A 207 -7.92 15.12 4.59
C ASP A 207 -8.74 16.41 4.41
N VAL A 208 -8.28 17.25 3.47
CA VAL A 208 -8.83 18.58 3.21
C VAL A 208 -9.41 18.61 1.80
N PHE A 209 -10.73 18.77 1.70
CA PHE A 209 -11.42 18.93 0.44
C PHE A 209 -11.71 20.40 0.19
N THR A 210 -11.04 20.95 -0.83
CA THR A 210 -11.37 22.26 -1.39
C THR A 210 -12.24 22.06 -2.64
N LYS A 211 -13.43 22.66 -2.67
CA LYS A 211 -14.30 22.64 -3.85
C LYS A 211 -13.60 23.43 -4.97
N LYS A 212 -13.01 22.71 -5.93
CA LYS A 212 -12.23 23.26 -7.06
C LYS A 212 -12.99 24.22 -8.00
N HIS A 213 -14.29 24.42 -7.84
CA HIS A 213 -15.12 25.12 -8.84
C HIS A 213 -16.07 26.21 -8.31
N SER A 214 -16.13 26.43 -7.00
CA SER A 214 -16.92 27.54 -6.45
C SER A 214 -16.06 28.80 -6.45
N GLN A 215 -16.41 29.75 -7.31
CA GLN A 215 -15.87 31.12 -7.36
C GLN A 215 -16.06 31.91 -6.04
N GLU A 216 -16.62 31.29 -5.00
CA GLU A 216 -16.75 31.87 -3.68
C GLU A 216 -15.45 31.72 -2.88
N LYS A 217 -14.69 32.81 -2.82
CA LYS A 217 -13.48 33.04 -2.02
C LYS A 217 -13.64 32.85 -0.48
N ALA A 218 -14.70 32.22 0.01
CA ALA A 218 -15.04 32.24 1.44
C ALA A 218 -15.64 30.95 2.02
N ALA A 219 -15.75 29.85 1.27
CA ALA A 219 -16.22 28.59 1.86
C ALA A 219 -15.10 27.97 2.71
N SER A 220 -15.35 27.82 4.02
CA SER A 220 -14.43 27.07 4.91
C SER A 220 -14.18 25.67 4.33
N PRO A 221 -12.94 25.17 4.32
CA PRO A 221 -12.62 23.89 3.69
C PRO A 221 -13.42 22.75 4.32
N GLU A 222 -13.84 21.76 3.54
CA GLU A 222 -14.48 20.57 4.10
C GLU A 222 -13.40 19.62 4.59
N LEU A 223 -13.44 19.24 5.87
CA LEU A 223 -12.48 18.30 6.45
C LEU A 223 -13.10 16.91 6.55
N LYS A 224 -12.32 15.88 6.24
CA LYS A 224 -12.72 14.48 6.42
C LYS A 224 -11.69 13.72 7.26
N LEU A 225 -12.18 12.88 8.15
CA LEU A 225 -11.39 11.87 8.82
C LEU A 225 -11.36 10.62 7.95
N VAL A 226 -10.15 10.17 7.66
CA VAL A 226 -9.88 8.94 6.93
C VAL A 226 -9.33 7.94 7.95
N ILE A 227 -10.18 7.03 8.40
CA ILE A 227 -9.83 6.01 9.39
C ILE A 227 -9.56 4.72 8.64
N LYS A 228 -8.33 4.23 8.74
CA LYS A 228 -7.84 3.08 7.96
C LYS A 228 -7.27 2.02 8.86
N LYS A 229 -7.67 0.77 8.64
CA LYS A 229 -6.99 -0.41 9.17
C LYS A 229 -6.45 -1.22 8.01
N ASP A 230 -5.14 -1.07 7.78
CA ASP A 230 -4.43 -1.77 6.73
C ASP A 230 -3.39 -2.73 7.32
N PRO A 231 -3.71 -4.03 7.42
CA PRO A 231 -2.77 -5.01 7.94
C PRO A 231 -1.62 -5.33 6.97
N GLY A 232 -1.76 -5.03 5.67
CA GLY A 232 -0.73 -5.28 4.66
C GLY A 232 0.40 -4.25 4.71
N VAL A 233 0.10 -3.00 5.06
CA VAL A 233 1.07 -1.89 5.09
C VAL A 233 2.26 -2.17 6.03
N ALA A 234 2.02 -2.71 7.22
CA ALA A 234 3.10 -3.02 8.15
C ALA A 234 4.09 -4.03 7.57
N LEU A 235 3.58 -5.06 6.89
CA LEU A 235 4.38 -6.07 6.21
C LEU A 235 5.19 -5.47 5.06
N VAL A 236 4.55 -4.63 4.24
CA VAL A 236 5.20 -3.92 3.13
C VAL A 236 6.35 -3.05 3.63
N ILE A 237 6.11 -2.19 4.63
CA ILE A 237 7.12 -1.27 5.17
C ILE A 237 8.32 -2.05 5.73
N MET A 238 8.07 -3.08 6.55
CA MET A 238 9.13 -3.88 7.15
C MET A 238 10.00 -4.57 6.09
N CYS A 239 9.39 -5.25 5.12
CA CYS A 239 10.12 -5.94 4.06
C CYS A 239 10.82 -4.97 3.11
N PHE A 240 10.24 -3.80 2.87
CA PHE A 240 10.87 -2.75 2.07
C PHE A 240 12.12 -2.19 2.76
N ALA A 241 12.07 -1.97 4.09
CA ALA A 241 13.25 -1.57 4.85
C ALA A 241 14.37 -2.62 4.77
N ILE A 242 14.04 -3.91 4.93
CA ILE A 242 14.99 -5.02 4.78
C ILE A 242 15.58 -5.05 3.36
N LEU A 243 14.73 -4.89 2.34
CA LEU A 243 15.16 -4.82 0.94
C LEU A 243 16.16 -3.69 0.71
N CYS A 244 15.88 -2.49 1.22
CA CYS A 244 16.80 -1.34 1.13
C CYS A 244 18.15 -1.63 1.79
N LEU A 245 18.15 -2.21 3.00
CA LEU A 245 19.37 -2.60 3.70
C LEU A 245 20.17 -3.66 2.92
N LEU A 246 19.49 -4.66 2.35
CA LEU A 246 20.10 -5.69 1.52
C LEU A 246 20.74 -5.10 0.26
N LEU A 247 20.07 -4.17 -0.42
CA LEU A 247 20.59 -3.50 -1.62
C LEU A 247 21.78 -2.60 -1.27
N PHE A 248 21.66 -1.81 -0.20
CA PHE A 248 22.71 -0.93 0.31
C PHE A 248 23.97 -1.74 0.67
N TRP A 249 23.81 -2.93 1.23
CA TRP A 249 24.92 -3.85 1.49
C TRP A 249 25.44 -4.52 0.20
N TYR A 250 24.57 -5.03 -0.66
CA TYR A 250 24.94 -5.86 -1.81
C TYR A 250 25.76 -5.11 -2.86
N PHE A 251 25.35 -3.91 -3.27
CA PHE A 251 25.98 -3.20 -4.38
C PHE A 251 27.43 -2.78 -4.12
N PRO A 252 27.80 -2.22 -2.94
CA PRO A 252 29.19 -1.93 -2.62
C PRO A 252 30.06 -3.18 -2.56
N GLN A 253 29.50 -4.31 -2.14
CA GLN A 253 30.25 -5.56 -2.03
C GLN A 253 30.50 -6.19 -3.40
N ARG A 254 29.53 -6.10 -4.32
CA ARG A 254 29.69 -6.55 -5.70
C ARG A 254 30.86 -5.87 -6.42
N LYS A 255 31.16 -4.60 -6.12
CA LYS A 255 32.30 -3.88 -6.72
C LYS A 255 33.68 -4.31 -6.19
N LYS A 256 33.72 -5.02 -5.05
CA LYS A 256 34.96 -5.44 -4.38
C LYS A 256 35.27 -6.92 -4.60
N THR A 257 34.45 -7.61 -5.39
CA THR A 257 34.60 -9.03 -5.76
C THR A 257 34.87 -9.10 -7.25
#